data_AF-A0A536VIB8-F1
#
_entry.id   AF-A0A536VIB8-F1
#
_cell.length_a   1.000
_cell.length_b   1.000
_cell.length_c   1.000
_cell.angle_alpha   90.00
_cell.angle_beta   90.00
_cell.angle_gamma   90.00
#
_symmetry.space_group_name_H-M   'P 1'
#
loop_
_entity.id
_entity.type
_entity.pdbx_description
1 polymer ?
#
loop_
_entity_poly.entity_id
_entity_poly.type
_entity_poly.pdbx_seq_one_letter_code
_entity_poly.pdbx_strand_id
1 'polypeptide(L)'
;MYTAIRCAFVLAAAVFSSSVFGDYVANRLDYVDPGTGAVANFTQLWSINNKGTALGAASFDGGATAFSFIYDPATANYVRLPLPPGFDGITTFANPTGINDAGVMTGTTFEPTGSRGFTLKDGVFTFFSIPGWAETGARTIGNPTAAHPQGVVVGYVDDGVFETLQSFAGFVYDPATAASATINTVDSFITFMHGQNALGQIVGNIFADGSSLAFGRWGTMFTPTTGVDPMLGGTISYFRVNDMRTSARGINDNGLIAAAVQDATGSTQTYVGTSGSFQLVNVPGSTGPACPDSFFLPGTFPEHITNAGQVFGQATDSACIQHGFIATPASLPTGTTSTGAHTFSVDVAASAPIFISAPTAIAYDYALGEHDPRFASVRLPLGMGNNKFVVVVRHKAFAVNAGQLFDFRTHGFEKGVKTFRVACIDPAARLDPVNSLAFPTELTFVEAGKFTGTQQPLVTATGDHDRGDGPISQSECRERLLSRHDADEADD
;
A
#
# COMPACT_ATOMS: atom_id res chain seq x y z
N MET A 1 40.38 40.49 -31.20
CA MET A 1 39.19 40.26 -32.06
C MET A 1 38.81 38.79 -31.86
N TYR A 2 37.92 38.51 -30.91
CA TYR A 2 37.54 37.14 -30.51
C TYR A 2 36.11 36.85 -30.98
N THR A 3 35.94 35.70 -31.61
CA THR A 3 34.72 35.20 -32.24
C THR A 3 34.04 34.18 -31.32
N ALA A 4 32.71 34.32 -31.14
CA ALA A 4 31.69 33.33 -30.75
C ALA A 4 31.88 32.56 -29.40
N ILE A 5 30.86 32.22 -28.61
CA ILE A 5 29.67 31.41 -28.95
C ILE A 5 28.55 31.71 -27.93
N ARG A 6 27.32 31.79 -28.43
CA ARG A 6 26.07 31.78 -27.67
C ARG A 6 25.83 30.39 -27.06
N CYS A 7 25.51 30.31 -25.78
CA CYS A 7 24.76 29.18 -25.22
C CYS A 7 23.54 29.74 -24.47
N ALA A 8 22.39 29.66 -25.13
CA ALA A 8 21.09 29.86 -24.51
C ALA A 8 20.78 28.61 -23.67
N PHE A 9 20.53 28.80 -22.38
CA PHE A 9 19.94 27.77 -21.53
C PHE A 9 18.45 27.68 -21.88
N VAL A 10 18.06 26.61 -22.57
CA VAL A 10 16.66 26.20 -22.69
C VAL A 10 16.31 25.47 -21.40
N LEU A 11 15.61 26.15 -20.51
CA LEU A 11 14.94 25.52 -19.37
C LEU A 11 13.70 24.82 -19.94
N ALA A 12 13.77 23.51 -20.16
CA ALA A 12 12.59 22.69 -20.43
C ALA A 12 11.80 22.56 -19.13
N ALA A 13 10.90 23.52 -18.89
CA ALA A 13 9.84 23.33 -17.92
C ALA A 13 8.88 22.27 -18.51
N ALA A 14 8.96 21.05 -17.99
CA ALA A 14 7.92 20.06 -18.20
C ALA A 14 6.64 20.58 -17.52
N VAL A 15 5.77 21.20 -18.31
CA VAL A 15 4.41 21.52 -17.88
C VAL A 15 3.64 20.21 -17.90
N PHE A 16 3.65 19.49 -16.78
CA PHE A 16 2.67 18.44 -16.54
C PHE A 16 1.35 19.12 -16.17
N SER A 17 0.43 19.23 -17.14
CA SER A 17 -0.98 19.43 -16.82
C SER A 17 -1.62 18.06 -16.64
N SER A 18 -1.59 17.56 -15.42
CA SER A 18 -2.48 16.50 -14.96
C SER A 18 -2.86 16.86 -13.53
N SER A 19 -4.09 16.56 -13.11
CA SER A 19 -4.45 16.60 -11.70
C SER A 19 -3.31 15.99 -10.88
N VAL A 20 -2.96 16.59 -9.74
CA VAL A 20 -1.89 16.10 -8.83
C VAL A 20 -2.21 14.70 -8.27
N PHE A 21 -3.33 14.13 -8.69
CA PHE A 21 -4.04 13.02 -8.14
C PHE A 21 -4.74 12.27 -9.27
N GLY A 22 -4.37 11.00 -9.49
CA GLY A 22 -5.20 10.08 -10.28
C GLY A 22 -6.49 9.76 -9.52
N ASP A 23 -7.51 9.29 -10.25
CA ASP A 23 -8.71 8.73 -9.61
C ASP A 23 -8.30 7.52 -8.77
N TYR A 24 -8.69 7.50 -7.50
CA TYR A 24 -8.44 6.36 -6.63
C TYR A 24 -9.55 5.34 -6.77
N VAL A 25 -9.16 4.09 -7.02
CA VAL A 25 -10.04 2.93 -6.96
C VAL A 25 -9.66 2.05 -5.79
N ALA A 26 -10.65 1.41 -5.16
CA ALA A 26 -10.42 0.62 -3.95
C ALA A 26 -10.60 -0.88 -4.21
N ASN A 27 -9.80 -1.67 -3.50
CA ASN A 27 -9.96 -3.11 -3.36
C ASN A 27 -9.94 -3.49 -1.88
N ARG A 28 -10.55 -4.63 -1.57
CA ARG A 28 -10.59 -5.20 -0.22
C ARG A 28 -9.70 -6.43 -0.13
N LEU A 29 -8.88 -6.52 0.91
CA LEU A 29 -8.03 -7.67 1.21
C LEU A 29 -8.21 -8.05 2.67
N ASP A 30 -9.01 -9.08 2.92
CA ASP A 30 -9.15 -9.67 4.25
C ASP A 30 -8.25 -10.89 4.41
N TYR A 31 -7.80 -11.11 5.65
CA TYR A 31 -7.13 -12.36 6.00
C TYR A 31 -8.08 -13.54 5.81
N VAL A 32 -7.61 -14.55 5.08
CA VAL A 32 -8.29 -15.83 4.92
C VAL A 32 -7.42 -16.91 5.54
N ASP A 33 -7.96 -17.65 6.50
CA ASP A 33 -7.23 -18.73 7.16
C ASP A 33 -6.88 -19.84 6.16
N PRO A 34 -5.60 -20.15 5.91
CA PRO A 34 -5.22 -21.12 4.89
C PRO A 34 -5.68 -22.56 5.19
N GLY A 35 -5.92 -22.90 6.46
CA GLY A 35 -6.32 -24.25 6.87
C GLY A 35 -7.83 -24.47 6.80
N THR A 36 -8.63 -23.43 7.04
CA THR A 36 -10.09 -23.54 7.15
C THR A 36 -10.87 -22.77 6.09
N GLY A 37 -10.22 -21.82 5.39
CA GLY A 37 -10.89 -20.89 4.47
C GLY A 37 -11.73 -19.82 5.17
N ALA A 38 -11.69 -19.73 6.50
CA ALA A 38 -12.43 -18.74 7.26
C ALA A 38 -11.89 -17.33 6.98
N VAL A 39 -12.78 -16.38 6.70
CA VAL A 39 -12.44 -14.96 6.51
C VAL A 39 -12.50 -14.24 7.85
N ALA A 40 -11.46 -13.48 8.18
CA ALA A 40 -11.42 -12.67 9.37
C ALA A 40 -12.47 -11.54 9.33
N ASN A 41 -13.10 -11.23 10.46
CA ASN A 41 -14.02 -10.08 10.62
C ASN A 41 -13.30 -8.81 11.10
N PHE A 42 -11.98 -8.88 11.23
CA PHE A 42 -11.10 -7.76 11.44
C PHE A 42 -9.85 -8.02 10.59
N THR A 43 -9.56 -7.12 9.65
CA THR A 43 -8.28 -7.07 8.95
C THR A 43 -7.80 -5.62 8.86
N GLN A 44 -6.55 -5.39 9.24
CA GLN A 44 -5.86 -4.11 9.07
C GLN A 44 -4.55 -4.34 8.34
N LEU A 45 -4.30 -3.61 7.26
CA LEU A 45 -3.07 -3.69 6.49
C LEU A 45 -2.12 -2.59 6.95
N TRP A 46 -1.00 -2.95 7.57
CA TRP A 46 -0.05 -2.01 8.15
C TRP A 46 0.94 -1.46 7.13
N SER A 47 1.49 -2.33 6.28
CA SER A 47 2.59 -1.96 5.39
C SER A 47 2.73 -2.97 4.25
N ILE A 48 3.43 -2.60 3.16
CA ILE A 48 3.80 -3.51 2.07
C ILE A 48 5.20 -3.14 1.57
N ASN A 49 5.96 -4.13 1.12
CA ASN A 49 7.26 -3.90 0.48
C ASN A 49 7.18 -4.00 -1.05
N ASN A 50 8.27 -3.66 -1.74
CA ASN A 50 8.34 -3.67 -3.21
C ASN A 50 8.25 -5.09 -3.83
N LYS A 51 8.34 -6.15 -3.03
CA LYS A 51 8.09 -7.53 -3.47
C LYS A 51 6.61 -7.88 -3.49
N GLY A 52 5.75 -7.03 -2.93
CA GLY A 52 4.32 -7.27 -2.77
C GLY A 52 3.95 -7.99 -1.47
N THR A 53 4.90 -8.19 -0.55
CA THR A 53 4.62 -8.81 0.75
C THR A 53 3.88 -7.81 1.62
N ALA A 54 2.58 -8.04 1.84
CA ALA A 54 1.74 -7.18 2.66
C ALA A 54 1.75 -7.66 4.11
N LEU A 55 2.03 -6.76 5.05
CA LEU A 55 2.00 -6.96 6.48
C LEU A 55 0.66 -6.45 7.04
N GLY A 56 0.01 -7.24 7.89
CA GLY A 56 -1.24 -6.85 8.52
C GLY A 56 -1.48 -7.52 9.87
N ALA A 57 -2.60 -7.15 10.48
CA ALA A 57 -3.16 -7.81 11.66
C ALA A 57 -4.59 -8.28 11.35
N ALA A 58 -4.98 -9.41 11.90
CA ALA A 58 -6.29 -10.00 11.71
C ALA A 58 -6.87 -10.56 13.00
N SER A 59 -8.19 -10.69 13.04
CA SER A 59 -8.93 -11.31 14.15
C SER A 59 -10.23 -11.97 13.64
N PHE A 60 -10.71 -12.97 14.38
CA PHE A 60 -12.01 -13.60 14.14
C PHE A 60 -13.10 -13.17 15.13
N ASP A 61 -12.77 -12.37 16.13
CA ASP A 61 -13.66 -11.93 17.21
C ASP A 61 -13.76 -10.39 17.31
N GLY A 62 -13.68 -9.71 16.18
CA GLY A 62 -13.87 -8.25 16.11
C GLY A 62 -12.72 -7.42 16.69
N GLY A 63 -11.54 -8.04 16.89
CA GLY A 63 -10.32 -7.39 17.35
C GLY A 63 -9.96 -7.72 18.80
N ALA A 64 -10.76 -8.54 19.49
CA ALA A 64 -10.49 -8.91 20.88
C ALA A 64 -9.23 -9.78 20.99
N THR A 65 -9.00 -10.70 20.04
CA THR A 65 -7.76 -11.47 19.91
C THR A 65 -7.16 -11.30 18.50
N ALA A 66 -6.27 -10.33 18.36
CA ALA A 66 -5.58 -10.06 17.10
C ALA A 66 -4.26 -10.82 16.98
N PHE A 67 -3.91 -11.22 15.76
CA PHE A 67 -2.60 -11.77 15.42
C PHE A 67 -2.06 -11.10 14.16
N SER A 68 -0.73 -11.02 14.06
CA SER A 68 -0.07 -10.45 12.90
C SER A 68 0.14 -11.50 11.80
N PHE A 69 0.05 -11.07 10.55
CA PHE A 69 0.24 -11.93 9.38
C PHE A 69 1.00 -11.20 8.28
N ILE A 70 1.58 -11.97 7.37
CA ILE A 70 1.97 -11.49 6.05
C ILE A 70 1.16 -12.20 4.96
N TYR A 71 0.81 -11.51 3.89
CA TYR A 71 0.47 -12.13 2.61
C TYR A 71 1.76 -12.25 1.80
N ASP A 72 2.11 -13.48 1.41
CA ASP A 72 3.28 -13.76 0.59
C ASP A 72 2.87 -13.96 -0.88
N PRO A 73 3.20 -13.03 -1.79
CA PRO A 73 2.87 -13.16 -3.21
C PRO A 73 3.59 -14.33 -3.88
N ALA A 74 4.71 -14.83 -3.35
CA ALA A 74 5.39 -15.99 -3.94
C ALA A 74 4.54 -17.27 -3.81
N THR A 75 3.75 -17.38 -2.75
CA THR A 75 2.94 -18.57 -2.44
C THR A 75 1.43 -18.33 -2.51
N ALA A 76 1.00 -17.06 -2.65
CA ALA A 76 -0.39 -16.62 -2.53
C ALA A 76 -1.07 -17.06 -1.22
N ASN A 77 -0.29 -17.14 -0.13
CA ASN A 77 -0.79 -17.58 1.17
C ASN A 77 -0.61 -16.49 2.22
N TYR A 78 -1.50 -16.52 3.21
CA TYR A 78 -1.31 -15.81 4.45
C TYR A 78 -0.46 -16.63 5.40
N VAL A 79 0.52 -16.00 6.04
CA VAL A 79 1.40 -16.62 7.03
C VAL A 79 1.26 -15.84 8.33
N ARG A 80 0.80 -16.50 9.39
CA ARG A 80 0.81 -15.90 10.73
C ARG A 80 2.26 -15.75 11.19
N LEU A 81 2.58 -14.57 11.71
CA LEU A 81 3.92 -14.30 12.20
C LEU A 81 4.14 -14.99 13.56
N PRO A 82 5.37 -15.46 13.84
CA PRO A 82 5.67 -16.07 15.12
C PRO A 82 5.61 -15.05 16.24
N LEU A 83 5.31 -15.52 17.45
CA LEU A 83 5.49 -14.73 18.67
C LEU A 83 6.93 -14.90 19.18
N PRO A 84 7.46 -13.91 19.92
CA PRO A 84 8.70 -14.11 20.65
C PRO A 84 8.62 -15.28 21.64
N PRO A 85 9.74 -15.94 21.96
CA PRO A 85 9.75 -16.98 22.99
C PRO A 85 9.17 -16.47 24.32
N GLY A 86 8.21 -17.21 24.87
CA GLY A 86 7.53 -16.88 26.13
C GLY A 86 6.31 -15.96 26.01
N PHE A 87 6.00 -15.46 24.82
CA PHE A 87 4.80 -14.67 24.57
C PHE A 87 3.61 -15.59 24.28
N ASP A 88 2.43 -15.22 24.79
CA ASP A 88 1.21 -16.03 24.72
C ASP A 88 0.18 -15.53 23.67
N GLY A 89 0.39 -14.33 23.11
CA GLY A 89 -0.50 -13.70 22.15
C GLY A 89 -1.78 -13.13 22.76
N ILE A 90 -1.91 -13.14 24.09
CA ILE A 90 -3.10 -12.67 24.81
C ILE A 90 -2.70 -11.59 25.81
N THR A 91 -1.85 -11.93 26.78
CA THR A 91 -1.34 -10.99 27.79
C THR A 91 -0.01 -10.38 27.37
N THR A 92 0.68 -11.01 26.41
CA THR A 92 1.95 -10.59 25.84
C THR A 92 1.94 -10.84 24.33
N PHE A 93 2.21 -9.81 23.53
CA PHE A 93 2.22 -9.94 22.06
C PHE A 93 3.24 -9.00 21.42
N ALA A 94 3.60 -9.27 20.16
CA ALA A 94 4.51 -8.44 19.38
C ALA A 94 3.83 -8.10 18.04
N ASN A 95 3.58 -6.81 17.81
CA ASN A 95 2.83 -6.34 16.66
C ASN A 95 3.74 -5.57 15.71
N PRO A 96 4.24 -6.21 14.63
CA PRO A 96 4.93 -5.51 13.56
C PRO A 96 3.97 -4.60 12.80
N THR A 97 4.40 -3.37 12.54
CA THR A 97 3.63 -2.36 11.79
C THR A 97 4.37 -1.83 10.56
N GLY A 98 5.68 -2.14 10.42
CA GLY A 98 6.47 -1.73 9.26
C GLY A 98 7.27 -2.89 8.68
N ILE A 99 7.44 -2.91 7.37
CA ILE A 99 8.32 -3.84 6.64
C ILE A 99 9.12 -3.09 5.57
N ASN A 100 10.40 -3.40 5.42
CA ASN A 100 11.24 -2.86 4.33
C ASN A 100 11.44 -3.89 3.20
N ASP A 101 12.12 -3.49 2.12
CA ASP A 101 12.34 -4.33 0.93
C ASP A 101 13.30 -5.51 1.18
N ALA A 102 14.11 -5.40 2.21
CA ALA A 102 14.94 -6.50 2.70
C ALA A 102 14.11 -7.55 3.47
N GLY A 103 12.82 -7.31 3.72
CA GLY A 103 11.93 -8.19 4.48
C GLY A 103 12.11 -8.08 6.00
N VAL A 104 12.83 -7.06 6.48
CA VAL A 104 12.96 -6.78 7.90
C VAL A 104 11.71 -6.04 8.35
N MET A 105 11.08 -6.55 9.41
CA MET A 105 9.91 -5.93 10.03
C MET A 105 10.30 -5.20 11.30
N THR A 106 9.52 -4.20 11.70
CA THR A 106 9.62 -3.55 13.01
C THR A 106 8.25 -3.33 13.63
N GLY A 107 8.22 -3.22 14.95
CA GLY A 107 7.02 -2.92 15.70
C GLY A 107 7.28 -2.89 17.20
N THR A 108 6.20 -3.04 17.96
CA THR A 108 6.21 -2.86 19.41
C THR A 108 5.69 -4.10 20.11
N THR A 109 6.32 -4.47 21.24
CA THR A 109 5.75 -5.45 22.16
C THR A 109 4.66 -4.83 23.00
N PHE A 110 3.71 -5.64 23.44
CA PHE A 110 2.89 -5.33 24.60
C PHE A 110 3.24 -6.34 25.68
N GLU A 111 3.63 -5.85 26.85
CA GLU A 111 3.96 -6.66 28.02
C GLU A 111 3.34 -5.98 29.26
N PRO A 112 2.94 -6.74 30.31
CA PRO A 112 2.35 -6.16 31.51
C PRO A 112 3.25 -5.14 32.24
N THR A 113 4.54 -5.17 31.98
CA THR A 113 5.56 -4.31 32.60
C THR A 113 6.05 -3.19 31.68
N GLY A 114 5.47 -3.05 30.50
CA GLY A 114 5.79 -2.01 29.51
C GLY A 114 6.08 -2.55 28.11
N SER A 115 6.41 -1.66 27.19
CA SER A 115 6.53 -1.91 25.75
C SER A 115 7.92 -1.55 25.24
N ARG A 116 8.42 -2.38 24.32
CA ARG A 116 9.74 -2.20 23.71
C ARG A 116 9.62 -2.30 22.19
N GLY A 117 10.50 -1.58 21.51
CA GLY A 117 10.64 -1.71 20.06
C GLY A 117 11.32 -3.03 19.71
N PHE A 118 11.04 -3.55 18.52
CA PHE A 118 11.78 -4.69 17.99
C PHE A 118 12.02 -4.59 16.49
N THR A 119 13.04 -5.32 16.01
CA THR A 119 13.13 -5.75 14.61
C THR A 119 12.93 -7.26 14.52
N LEU A 120 12.30 -7.71 13.45
CA LEU A 120 12.03 -9.11 13.14
C LEU A 120 12.59 -9.43 11.76
N LYS A 121 13.52 -10.38 11.71
CA LYS A 121 14.11 -10.88 10.47
C LYS A 121 14.27 -12.39 10.55
N ASP A 122 13.76 -13.12 9.56
CA ASP A 122 13.89 -14.58 9.47
C ASP A 122 13.45 -15.31 10.76
N GLY A 123 12.38 -14.82 11.40
CA GLY A 123 11.83 -15.37 12.66
C GLY A 123 12.58 -14.95 13.93
N VAL A 124 13.66 -14.18 13.82
CA VAL A 124 14.47 -13.72 14.95
C VAL A 124 14.07 -12.31 15.37
N PHE A 125 13.65 -12.16 16.62
CA PHE A 125 13.35 -10.87 17.25
C PHE A 125 14.60 -10.26 17.89
N THR A 126 14.84 -8.97 17.64
CA THR A 126 15.84 -8.16 18.33
C THR A 126 15.15 -6.97 18.98
N PHE A 127 15.12 -6.93 20.31
CA PHE A 127 14.43 -5.89 21.09
C PHE A 127 15.35 -4.70 21.38
N PHE A 128 14.77 -3.52 21.48
CA PHE A 128 15.45 -2.29 21.88
C PHE A 128 14.51 -1.34 22.64
N SER A 129 15.10 -0.48 23.45
CA SER A 129 14.42 0.59 24.17
C SER A 129 15.24 1.86 24.04
N ILE A 130 14.58 3.02 24.00
CA ILE A 130 15.27 4.31 23.95
C ILE A 130 15.64 4.74 25.37
N PRO A 131 16.93 5.00 25.68
CA PRO A 131 17.35 5.39 27.02
C PRO A 131 16.64 6.65 27.52
N GLY A 132 16.20 6.62 28.78
CA GLY A 132 15.51 7.75 29.43
C GLY A 132 13.99 7.76 29.25
N TRP A 133 13.43 6.81 28.51
CA TRP A 133 11.99 6.66 28.31
C TRP A 133 11.50 5.32 28.86
N ALA A 134 10.25 5.28 29.33
CA ALA A 134 9.65 4.07 29.89
C ALA A 134 9.25 3.10 28.77
N GLU A 135 8.67 3.64 27.70
CA GLU A 135 8.05 2.89 26.63
C GLU A 135 8.69 3.24 25.28
N THR A 136 8.80 2.27 24.38
CA THR A 136 9.31 2.48 23.01
C THR A 136 8.38 1.85 21.99
N GLY A 137 7.72 2.71 21.21
CA GLY A 137 6.78 2.34 20.15
C GLY A 137 7.38 2.48 18.75
N ALA A 138 7.96 1.40 18.20
CA ALA A 138 8.47 1.41 16.83
C ALA A 138 7.33 1.32 15.81
N ARG A 139 7.41 2.08 14.71
CA ARG A 139 6.32 2.20 13.72
C ARG A 139 6.72 1.79 12.31
N THR A 140 7.87 2.26 11.84
CA THR A 140 8.35 2.00 10.48
C THR A 140 9.85 1.77 10.45
N ILE A 141 10.33 1.02 9.46
CA ILE A 141 11.74 0.77 9.22
C ILE A 141 12.07 1.07 7.76
N GLY A 142 13.11 1.86 7.54
CA GLY A 142 13.56 2.27 6.22
C GLY A 142 14.29 1.14 5.50
N ASN A 143 14.46 1.32 4.19
CA ASN A 143 15.37 0.48 3.42
C ASN A 143 16.82 0.71 3.84
N PRO A 144 17.69 -0.31 3.80
CA PRO A 144 19.12 -0.14 4.04
C PRO A 144 19.74 0.95 3.17
N THR A 145 20.57 1.79 3.77
CA THR A 145 21.42 2.75 3.07
C THR A 145 22.90 2.50 3.38
N ALA A 146 23.80 3.21 2.71
CA ALA A 146 25.23 3.13 3.03
C ALA A 146 25.54 3.59 4.46
N ALA A 147 24.78 4.55 5.00
CA ALA A 147 24.93 5.05 6.37
C ALA A 147 24.27 4.12 7.40
N HIS A 148 23.11 3.55 7.04
CA HIS A 148 22.32 2.68 7.93
C HIS A 148 22.06 1.34 7.24
N PRO A 149 23.00 0.38 7.32
CA PRO A 149 22.92 -0.88 6.58
C PRO A 149 21.80 -1.82 7.06
N GLN A 150 21.18 -1.54 8.20
CA GLN A 150 20.00 -2.27 8.69
C GLN A 150 18.69 -1.48 8.51
N GLY A 151 18.76 -0.27 7.94
CA GLY A 151 17.64 0.68 7.88
C GLY A 151 17.42 1.39 9.21
N VAL A 152 16.93 2.63 9.17
CA VAL A 152 16.57 3.40 10.36
C VAL A 152 15.14 3.07 10.78
N VAL A 153 14.94 2.88 12.08
CA VAL A 153 13.62 2.71 12.68
C VAL A 153 13.10 4.06 13.17
N VAL A 154 11.84 4.35 12.88
CA VAL A 154 11.13 5.54 13.34
C VAL A 154 9.92 5.13 14.17
N GLY A 155 9.64 5.90 15.21
CA GLY A 155 8.49 5.66 16.07
C GLY A 155 8.32 6.75 17.11
N TYR A 156 7.75 6.38 18.25
CA TYR A 156 7.58 7.26 19.39
C TYR A 156 8.03 6.61 20.69
N VAL A 157 8.24 7.43 21.69
CA VAL A 157 8.53 7.04 23.07
C VAL A 157 7.56 7.74 24.00
N ASP A 158 7.29 7.14 25.16
CA ASP A 158 6.57 7.79 26.23
C ASP A 158 7.15 7.49 27.61
N ASP A 159 6.86 8.37 28.57
CA ASP A 159 7.43 8.34 29.92
C ASP A 159 6.64 7.45 30.90
N GLY A 160 5.55 6.82 30.46
CA GLY A 160 4.69 5.98 31.27
C GLY A 160 3.74 6.73 32.23
N VAL A 161 3.79 8.06 32.28
CA VAL A 161 2.96 8.87 33.19
C VAL A 161 1.75 9.44 32.46
N PHE A 162 1.85 9.80 31.18
CA PHE A 162 0.74 10.32 30.35
C PHE A 162 0.02 11.57 30.91
N GLU A 163 0.61 12.25 31.90
CA GLU A 163 -0.04 13.34 32.65
C GLU A 163 0.46 14.74 32.27
N THR A 164 1.58 14.85 31.54
CA THR A 164 2.23 16.14 31.27
C THR A 164 2.45 16.41 29.78
N LEU A 165 2.61 17.70 29.43
CA LEU A 165 3.09 18.07 28.11
C LEU A 165 4.45 17.43 27.86
N GLN A 166 4.69 16.96 26.64
CA GLN A 166 5.94 16.30 26.25
C GLN A 166 6.22 14.95 26.94
N SER A 167 5.20 14.31 27.54
CA SER A 167 5.27 12.90 27.96
C SER A 167 5.53 11.94 26.78
N PHE A 168 5.50 12.45 25.54
CA PHE A 168 5.80 11.72 24.32
C PHE A 168 6.79 12.50 23.45
N ALA A 169 7.66 11.77 22.76
CA ALA A 169 8.49 12.29 21.67
C ALA A 169 8.52 11.32 20.50
N GLY A 170 8.79 11.83 19.29
CA GLY A 170 9.20 10.96 18.19
C GLY A 170 10.62 10.45 18.41
N PHE A 171 11.02 9.37 17.74
CA PHE A 171 12.42 8.95 17.72
C PHE A 171 12.85 8.45 16.34
N VAL A 172 14.17 8.49 16.13
CA VAL A 172 14.92 7.75 15.11
C VAL A 172 15.93 6.85 15.82
N TYR A 173 16.09 5.62 15.34
CA TYR A 173 16.97 4.60 15.91
C TYR A 173 17.69 3.85 14.79
N ASP A 174 19.00 3.70 14.93
CA ASP A 174 19.81 2.87 14.03
C ASP A 174 20.13 1.52 14.68
N PRO A 175 19.50 0.42 14.24
CA PRO A 175 19.73 -0.92 14.79
C PRO A 175 21.18 -1.41 14.61
N ALA A 176 21.93 -0.89 13.64
CA ALA A 176 23.30 -1.32 13.40
C ALA A 176 24.28 -0.79 14.47
N THR A 177 23.99 0.40 15.02
CA THR A 177 24.87 1.09 15.99
C THR A 177 24.25 1.24 17.37
N ALA A 178 22.96 0.92 17.51
CA ALA A 178 22.10 1.22 18.66
C ALA A 178 22.03 2.72 19.01
N ALA A 179 22.40 3.61 18.09
CA ALA A 179 22.27 5.05 18.27
C ALA A 179 20.80 5.46 18.14
N SER A 180 20.37 6.44 18.95
CA SER A 180 19.03 7.00 18.91
C SER A 180 19.03 8.51 19.09
N ALA A 181 18.06 9.19 18.48
CA ALA A 181 17.76 10.60 18.74
C ALA A 181 16.25 10.83 18.83
N THR A 182 15.82 11.77 19.67
CA THR A 182 14.41 12.17 19.75
C THR A 182 14.07 13.26 18.74
N ILE A 183 12.85 13.22 18.23
CA ILE A 183 12.24 14.23 17.38
C ILE A 183 11.26 15.01 18.26
N ASN A 184 11.72 16.18 18.73
CA ASN A 184 10.94 17.04 19.60
C ASN A 184 10.01 17.94 18.77
N THR A 185 8.79 18.15 19.26
CA THR A 185 7.79 19.02 18.64
C THR A 185 7.51 20.23 19.52
N VAL A 186 6.60 21.12 19.09
CA VAL A 186 5.93 22.05 20.00
C VAL A 186 5.25 21.29 21.15
N ASP A 187 4.93 22.03 22.21
CA ASP A 187 4.22 21.50 23.37
C ASP A 187 2.94 20.79 22.93
N SER A 188 2.86 19.52 23.32
CA SER A 188 1.79 18.62 22.93
C SER A 188 1.62 17.54 23.98
N PHE A 189 0.42 16.99 24.07
CA PHE A 189 0.12 15.87 24.96
C PHE A 189 0.59 14.53 24.40
N ILE A 190 0.64 14.41 23.07
CA ILE A 190 0.99 13.18 22.36
C ILE A 190 1.80 13.57 21.12
N THR A 191 2.88 12.83 20.86
CA THR A 191 3.67 12.89 19.63
C THR A 191 3.86 11.49 19.09
N PHE A 192 3.36 11.24 17.88
CA PHE A 192 3.59 9.98 17.16
C PHE A 192 4.25 10.24 15.82
N MET A 193 5.37 9.56 15.55
CA MET A 193 5.97 9.50 14.21
C MET A 193 5.66 8.15 13.59
N HIS A 194 5.19 8.14 12.35
CA HIS A 194 4.57 6.98 11.72
C HIS A 194 5.30 6.50 10.48
N GLY A 195 5.42 7.34 9.45
CA GLY A 195 5.95 6.98 8.13
C GLY A 195 7.25 7.70 7.82
N GLN A 196 8.09 7.11 6.97
CA GLN A 196 9.35 7.70 6.51
C GLN A 196 9.58 7.40 5.02
N ASN A 197 10.38 8.22 4.34
CA ASN A 197 10.77 8.01 2.94
C ASN A 197 12.29 8.04 2.73
N ALA A 198 12.75 7.76 1.51
CA ALA A 198 14.17 7.72 1.14
C ALA A 198 14.90 9.07 1.25
N LEU A 199 14.18 10.18 1.40
CA LEU A 199 14.74 11.51 1.66
C LEU A 199 14.95 11.76 3.17
N GLY A 200 14.67 10.78 4.03
CA GLY A 200 14.73 10.91 5.48
C GLY A 200 13.60 11.76 6.06
N GLN A 201 12.61 12.14 5.25
CA GLN A 201 11.43 12.84 5.74
C GLN A 201 10.59 11.88 6.55
N ILE A 202 10.01 12.37 7.63
CA ILE A 202 9.19 11.59 8.56
C ILE A 202 7.86 12.30 8.75
N VAL A 203 6.76 11.55 8.67
CA VAL A 203 5.41 12.08 8.94
C VAL A 203 4.80 11.43 10.17
N GLY A 204 3.94 12.19 10.83
CA GLY A 204 3.30 11.75 12.05
C GLY A 204 2.15 12.67 12.46
N ASN A 205 1.87 12.71 13.75
CA ASN A 205 0.93 13.66 14.32
C ASN A 205 1.25 14.03 15.76
N ILE A 206 0.72 15.18 16.16
CA ILE A 206 0.69 15.60 17.56
C ILE A 206 -0.73 15.88 18.02
N PHE A 207 -0.92 15.94 19.33
CA PHE A 207 -2.09 16.56 19.94
C PHE A 207 -1.65 17.85 20.66
N ALA A 208 -1.84 18.99 20.00
CA ALA A 208 -1.42 20.30 20.50
C ALA A 208 -2.29 20.77 21.67
N ASP A 209 -1.67 21.51 22.59
CA ASP A 209 -2.26 22.00 23.84
C ASP A 209 -2.98 23.35 23.72
N GLY A 210 -2.81 24.05 22.61
CA GLY A 210 -3.36 25.40 22.41
C GLY A 210 -2.35 26.54 22.57
N SER A 211 -1.13 26.27 23.05
CA SER A 211 -0.13 27.31 23.33
C SER A 211 0.55 27.83 22.05
N SER A 212 1.03 26.91 21.22
CA SER A 212 1.78 27.21 19.97
C SER A 212 0.96 26.98 18.71
N LEU A 213 -0.02 26.08 18.78
CA LEU A 213 -0.95 25.73 17.69
C LEU A 213 -2.36 25.66 18.28
N ALA A 214 -3.39 25.83 17.44
CA ALA A 214 -4.77 25.62 17.89
C ALA A 214 -4.93 24.21 18.47
N PHE A 215 -5.66 24.12 19.58
CA PHE A 215 -5.86 22.86 20.32
C PHE A 215 -6.33 21.71 19.40
N GLY A 216 -5.84 20.51 19.67
CA GLY A 216 -6.26 19.28 18.98
C GLY A 216 -5.20 18.69 18.05
N ARG A 217 -5.62 17.76 17.18
CA ARG A 217 -4.69 16.94 16.40
C ARG A 217 -4.15 17.66 15.15
N TRP A 218 -2.83 17.59 14.95
CA TRP A 218 -2.14 18.14 13.77
C TRP A 218 -1.25 17.08 13.13
N GLY A 219 -1.24 17.04 11.80
CA GLY A 219 -0.23 16.31 11.05
C GLY A 219 1.15 16.98 11.23
N THR A 220 2.20 16.17 11.25
CA THR A 220 3.59 16.65 11.31
C THR A 220 4.37 16.15 10.11
N MET A 221 5.34 16.96 9.69
CA MET A 221 6.35 16.57 8.70
C MET A 221 7.72 17.06 9.19
N PHE A 222 8.56 16.12 9.59
CA PHE A 222 9.98 16.31 9.86
C PHE A 222 10.77 16.24 8.54
N THR A 223 11.69 17.18 8.34
CA THR A 223 12.58 17.24 7.18
C THR A 223 14.02 17.37 7.66
N PRO A 224 14.93 16.45 7.30
CA PRO A 224 16.35 16.56 7.61
C PRO A 224 16.94 17.88 7.11
N THR A 225 17.79 18.52 7.91
CA THR A 225 18.47 19.78 7.52
C THR A 225 19.83 19.54 6.86
N THR A 226 20.41 18.35 7.06
CA THR A 226 21.73 17.97 6.54
C THR A 226 21.62 16.66 5.75
N GLY A 227 21.53 16.77 4.42
CA GLY A 227 21.39 15.60 3.56
C GLY A 227 20.04 14.89 3.76
N VAL A 228 20.05 13.55 3.77
CA VAL A 228 18.85 12.70 3.90
C VAL A 228 18.87 11.86 5.18
N ASP A 229 19.84 12.07 6.06
CA ASP A 229 19.99 11.28 7.29
C ASP A 229 19.18 11.94 8.43
N PRO A 230 18.07 11.31 8.88
CA PRO A 230 17.25 11.87 9.94
C PRO A 230 17.94 11.84 11.31
N MET A 231 19.01 11.05 11.50
CA MET A 231 19.80 11.02 12.74
C MET A 231 20.61 12.31 12.95
N LEU A 232 20.85 13.09 11.90
CA LEU A 232 21.60 14.35 11.96
C LEU A 232 20.72 15.57 12.32
N GLY A 233 19.44 15.33 12.62
CA GLY A 233 18.48 16.36 12.97
C GLY A 233 17.79 17.01 11.77
N GLY A 234 16.80 17.83 12.07
CA GLY A 234 15.91 18.41 11.05
C GLY A 234 14.94 19.43 11.64
N THR A 235 14.01 19.89 10.81
CA THR A 235 12.93 20.82 11.20
C THR A 235 11.57 20.14 11.10
N ILE A 236 10.61 20.58 11.91
CA ILE A 236 9.23 20.10 11.87
C ILE A 236 8.32 21.18 11.35
N SER A 237 7.42 20.80 10.45
CA SER A 237 6.26 21.59 10.04
C SER A 237 4.96 20.89 10.44
N TYR A 238 3.91 21.69 10.60
CA TYR A 238 2.60 21.25 11.08
C TYR A 238 1.53 21.59 10.05
N PHE A 239 0.55 20.71 9.89
CA PHE A 239 -0.56 20.93 8.96
C PHE A 239 -1.86 20.27 9.40
N ARG A 240 -2.97 20.78 8.88
CA ARG A 240 -4.29 20.16 8.92
C ARG A 240 -4.88 20.15 7.52
N VAL A 241 -5.56 19.07 7.17
CA VAL A 241 -6.31 18.98 5.92
C VAL A 241 -7.65 19.68 6.14
N ASN A 242 -7.91 20.75 5.39
CA ASN A 242 -9.16 21.53 5.49
C ASN A 242 -9.50 21.94 6.93
N ASP A 243 -8.48 22.34 7.71
CA ASP A 243 -8.58 22.68 9.14
C ASP A 243 -9.10 21.57 10.07
N MET A 244 -9.21 20.34 9.59
CA MET A 244 -9.68 19.18 10.35
C MET A 244 -8.56 18.44 11.08
N ARG A 245 -8.94 17.66 12.11
CA ARG A 245 -8.00 16.85 12.90
C ARG A 245 -7.31 15.85 11.98
N THR A 246 -5.99 15.96 11.87
CA THR A 246 -5.21 15.24 10.85
C THR A 246 -4.16 14.35 11.50
N SER A 247 -4.06 13.10 11.05
CA SER A 247 -2.99 12.18 11.40
C SER A 247 -2.26 11.76 10.13
N ALA A 248 -1.01 12.21 9.91
CA ALA A 248 -0.24 11.78 8.75
C ALA A 248 0.39 10.42 9.04
N ARG A 249 0.12 9.41 8.21
CA ARG A 249 0.40 8.01 8.53
C ARG A 249 1.51 7.41 7.70
N GLY A 250 1.52 7.68 6.40
CA GLY A 250 2.56 7.26 5.47
C GLY A 250 3.03 8.40 4.60
N ILE A 251 4.28 8.33 4.14
CA ILE A 251 4.86 9.21 3.13
C ILE A 251 5.69 8.36 2.17
N ASN A 252 5.61 8.63 0.87
CA ASN A 252 6.44 7.96 -0.14
C ASN A 252 7.62 8.83 -0.59
N ASP A 253 8.48 8.28 -1.45
CA ASP A 253 9.70 8.95 -1.92
C ASP A 253 9.44 10.18 -2.80
N ASN A 254 8.22 10.34 -3.31
CA ASN A 254 7.79 11.52 -4.04
C ASN A 254 7.20 12.61 -3.12
N GLY A 255 7.21 12.40 -1.80
CA GLY A 255 6.64 13.32 -0.81
C GLY A 255 5.11 13.28 -0.74
N LEU A 256 4.47 12.26 -1.32
CA LEU A 256 3.04 12.03 -1.22
C LEU A 256 2.70 11.40 0.12
N ILE A 257 1.77 11.99 0.85
CA ILE A 257 1.36 11.67 2.21
C ILE A 257 -0.03 11.04 2.18
N ALA A 258 -0.20 9.90 2.85
CA ALA A 258 -1.51 9.37 3.22
C ALA A 258 -1.85 9.79 4.66
N ALA A 259 -3.01 10.42 4.83
CA ALA A 259 -3.44 11.01 6.10
C ALA A 259 -4.85 10.54 6.50
N ALA A 260 -5.01 10.22 7.77
CA ALA A 260 -6.30 9.97 8.41
C ALA A 260 -6.86 11.30 8.90
N VAL A 261 -7.97 11.76 8.33
CA VAL A 261 -8.58 13.05 8.65
C VAL A 261 -9.93 12.81 9.31
N GLN A 262 -10.09 13.33 10.51
CA GLN A 262 -11.30 13.17 11.30
C GLN A 262 -12.17 14.42 11.20
N ASP A 263 -13.42 14.23 10.79
CA ASP A 263 -14.42 15.29 10.70
C ASP A 263 -15.03 15.64 12.07
N ALA A 264 -15.98 16.59 12.08
CA ALA A 264 -16.65 17.05 13.30
C ALA A 264 -17.54 15.98 13.95
N THR A 265 -17.98 14.97 13.20
CA THR A 265 -18.78 13.84 13.70
C THR A 265 -17.90 12.75 14.33
N GLY A 266 -16.59 12.78 14.06
CA GLY A 266 -15.64 11.78 14.50
C GLY A 266 -15.30 10.72 13.43
N SER A 267 -15.95 10.77 12.25
CA SER A 267 -15.65 9.85 11.16
C SER A 267 -14.27 10.17 10.61
N THR A 268 -13.47 9.12 10.42
CA THR A 268 -12.13 9.25 9.86
C THR A 268 -12.17 8.83 8.40
N GLN A 269 -11.56 9.65 7.54
CA GLN A 269 -11.47 9.41 6.11
C GLN A 269 -10.01 9.53 5.65
N THR A 270 -9.69 8.77 4.61
CA THR A 270 -8.36 8.76 3.99
C THR A 270 -8.23 9.94 3.04
N TYR A 271 -7.19 10.73 3.23
CA TYR A 271 -6.76 11.76 2.30
C TYR A 271 -5.37 11.45 1.78
N VAL A 272 -5.11 11.77 0.52
CA VAL A 272 -3.79 11.66 -0.09
C VAL A 272 -3.37 13.01 -0.63
N GLY A 273 -2.13 13.42 -0.38
CA GLY A 273 -1.70 14.76 -0.73
C GLY A 273 -0.25 15.09 -0.45
N THR A 274 0.12 16.31 -0.76
CA THR A 274 1.32 16.94 -0.20
C THR A 274 0.87 17.88 0.92
N SER A 275 1.80 18.39 1.74
CA SER A 275 1.45 19.28 2.86
C SER A 275 0.58 20.49 2.47
N GLY A 276 0.58 20.92 1.20
CA GLY A 276 -0.19 22.05 0.70
C GLY A 276 -1.50 21.71 -0.02
N SER A 277 -1.77 20.44 -0.36
CA SER A 277 -2.99 20.04 -1.06
C SER A 277 -3.27 18.56 -0.88
N PHE A 278 -4.51 18.24 -0.50
CA PHE A 278 -4.98 16.87 -0.27
C PHE A 278 -6.31 16.62 -0.99
N GLN A 279 -6.45 15.42 -1.53
CA GLN A 279 -7.73 14.89 -2.03
C GLN A 279 -8.30 13.85 -1.07
N LEU A 280 -9.61 13.74 -1.03
CA LEU A 280 -10.32 12.65 -0.37
C LEU A 280 -10.22 11.38 -1.22
N VAL A 281 -9.87 10.25 -0.61
CA VAL A 281 -9.93 8.93 -1.23
C VAL A 281 -11.26 8.28 -0.89
N ASN A 282 -12.10 8.07 -1.90
CA ASN A 282 -13.39 7.42 -1.72
C ASN A 282 -13.24 5.89 -1.71
N VAL A 283 -13.65 5.25 -0.60
CA VAL A 283 -13.73 3.79 -0.49
C VAL A 283 -15.21 3.40 -0.38
N PRO A 284 -15.77 2.70 -1.38
CA PRO A 284 -17.18 2.30 -1.34
C PRO A 284 -17.52 1.51 -0.08
N GLY A 285 -18.68 1.80 0.52
CA GLY A 285 -19.17 1.09 1.71
C GLY A 285 -18.56 1.53 3.05
N SER A 286 -17.57 2.43 3.05
CA SER A 286 -16.94 2.93 4.29
C SER A 286 -17.64 4.15 4.92
N THR A 287 -18.91 4.36 4.59
CA THR A 287 -19.74 5.44 5.17
C THR A 287 -21.08 4.86 5.59
N GLY A 288 -21.65 5.39 6.67
CA GLY A 288 -22.88 4.85 7.23
C GLY A 288 -23.20 5.38 8.63
N PRO A 289 -24.28 4.88 9.25
CA PRO A 289 -24.65 5.22 10.63
C PRO A 289 -23.60 4.71 11.63
N ALA A 290 -23.65 5.21 12.86
CA ALA A 290 -22.76 4.78 13.93
C ALA A 290 -22.90 3.29 14.24
N CYS A 291 -21.80 2.66 14.62
CA CYS A 291 -21.80 1.27 15.03
C CYS A 291 -22.60 1.07 16.33
N PRO A 292 -23.22 -0.12 16.53
CA PRO A 292 -24.06 -0.37 17.70
C PRO A 292 -23.35 -0.17 19.05
N ASP A 293 -22.03 -0.33 19.09
CA ASP A 293 -21.20 -0.09 20.27
C ASP A 293 -20.98 1.41 20.57
N SER A 294 -21.37 2.30 19.65
CA SER A 294 -21.27 3.76 19.75
C SER A 294 -19.85 4.31 19.94
N PHE A 295 -18.82 3.48 19.77
CA PHE A 295 -17.40 3.91 19.88
C PHE A 295 -16.77 4.20 18.52
N PHE A 296 -17.33 3.64 17.44
CA PHE A 296 -16.77 3.76 16.10
C PHE A 296 -17.83 4.21 15.08
N LEU A 297 -17.37 4.94 14.06
CA LEU A 297 -18.13 5.27 12.87
C LEU A 297 -17.53 4.52 11.68
N PRO A 298 -18.32 4.07 10.69
CA PRO A 298 -17.80 3.66 9.40
C PRO A 298 -16.85 4.74 8.84
N GLY A 299 -15.73 4.29 8.28
CA GLY A 299 -14.66 5.18 7.87
C GLY A 299 -13.47 4.43 7.31
N THR A 300 -12.43 5.19 6.95
CA THR A 300 -11.16 4.65 6.47
C THR A 300 -10.01 5.22 7.27
N PHE A 301 -9.00 4.38 7.48
CA PHE A 301 -7.81 4.75 8.21
C PHE A 301 -6.58 4.25 7.43
N PRO A 302 -5.78 5.14 6.81
CA PRO A 302 -4.59 4.75 6.08
C PRO A 302 -3.44 4.42 7.04
N GLU A 303 -2.63 3.46 6.65
CA GLU A 303 -1.47 3.00 7.40
C GLU A 303 -0.16 3.19 6.63
N HIS A 304 -0.20 2.98 5.32
CA HIS A 304 0.98 3.02 4.47
C HIS A 304 0.65 3.57 3.08
N ILE A 305 1.65 4.14 2.42
CA ILE A 305 1.58 4.56 1.02
C ILE A 305 2.84 4.12 0.27
N THR A 306 2.67 3.49 -0.89
CA THR A 306 3.78 3.02 -1.73
C THR A 306 4.33 4.16 -2.59
N ASN A 307 5.52 3.96 -3.19
CA ASN A 307 6.06 4.89 -4.18
C ASN A 307 5.19 5.06 -5.43
N ALA A 308 4.39 4.04 -5.76
CA ALA A 308 3.40 4.10 -6.83
C ALA A 308 2.08 4.76 -6.38
N GLY A 309 1.99 5.20 -5.12
CA GLY A 309 0.86 5.94 -4.57
C GLY A 309 -0.30 5.09 -4.06
N GLN A 310 -0.17 3.76 -4.04
CA GLN A 310 -1.18 2.89 -3.42
C GLN A 310 -1.22 3.08 -1.92
N VAL A 311 -2.41 3.22 -1.35
CA VAL A 311 -2.63 3.39 0.09
C VAL A 311 -3.19 2.09 0.66
N PHE A 312 -2.58 1.62 1.74
CA PHE A 312 -3.00 0.44 2.50
C PHE A 312 -3.52 0.89 3.85
N GLY A 313 -4.55 0.21 4.36
CA GLY A 313 -5.07 0.49 5.69
C GLY A 313 -6.26 -0.37 6.05
N GLN A 314 -7.14 0.19 6.89
CA GLN A 314 -8.40 -0.43 7.30
C GLN A 314 -9.61 0.43 6.90
N ALA A 315 -10.68 -0.23 6.48
CA ALA A 315 -11.98 0.35 6.18
C ALA A 315 -13.03 -0.35 7.04
N THR A 316 -13.79 0.43 7.81
CA THR A 316 -14.93 -0.07 8.57
C THR A 316 -16.18 0.10 7.71
N ASP A 317 -16.85 -1.00 7.41
CA ASP A 317 -18.06 -0.98 6.59
C ASP A 317 -19.32 -0.64 7.39
N SER A 318 -20.47 -0.55 6.72
CA SER A 318 -21.76 -0.26 7.35
C SER A 318 -22.31 -1.41 8.22
N ALA A 319 -21.73 -2.61 8.12
CA ALA A 319 -21.98 -3.72 9.02
C ALA A 319 -21.03 -3.70 10.25
N CYS A 320 -20.18 -2.67 10.36
CA CYS A 320 -19.19 -2.49 11.42
C CYS A 320 -18.12 -3.58 11.46
N ILE A 321 -17.82 -4.16 10.30
CA ILE A 321 -16.72 -5.10 10.12
C ILE A 321 -15.52 -4.33 9.60
N GLN A 322 -14.32 -4.64 10.12
CA GLN A 322 -13.08 -3.98 9.71
C GLN A 322 -12.38 -4.80 8.64
N HIS A 323 -12.11 -4.15 7.52
CA HIS A 323 -11.54 -4.76 6.33
C HIS A 323 -10.21 -4.13 5.98
N GLY A 324 -9.29 -4.95 5.48
CA GLY A 324 -8.11 -4.42 4.83
C GLY A 324 -8.54 -3.74 3.54
N PHE A 325 -8.14 -2.49 3.33
CA PHE A 325 -8.37 -1.82 2.04
C PHE A 325 -7.06 -1.43 1.38
N ILE A 326 -7.12 -1.41 0.05
CA ILE A 326 -6.05 -0.95 -0.83
C ILE A 326 -6.67 0.05 -1.78
N ALA A 327 -6.29 1.32 -1.68
CA ALA A 327 -6.72 2.35 -2.62
C ALA A 327 -5.58 2.64 -3.60
N THR A 328 -5.84 2.48 -4.89
CA THR A 328 -4.86 2.57 -5.97
C THR A 328 -5.15 3.77 -6.87
N PRO A 329 -4.19 4.70 -7.08
CA PRO A 329 -4.36 5.75 -8.07
C PRO A 329 -4.31 5.10 -9.46
N ALA A 330 -5.36 5.21 -10.25
CA ALA A 330 -5.43 4.57 -11.56
C ALA A 330 -5.97 5.53 -12.63
N SER A 331 -5.46 5.38 -13.85
CA SER A 331 -6.09 5.96 -15.02
C SER A 331 -7.33 5.15 -15.38
N LEU A 332 -8.48 5.81 -15.41
CA LEU A 332 -9.75 5.22 -15.82
C LEU A 332 -9.88 5.21 -17.35
N PRO A 333 -10.79 4.38 -17.92
CA PRO A 333 -10.99 4.33 -19.35
C PRO A 333 -11.47 5.68 -19.91
N THR A 334 -10.85 6.10 -21.01
CA THR A 334 -11.23 7.30 -21.77
C THR A 334 -12.39 7.05 -22.75
N GLY A 335 -12.72 5.78 -22.99
CA GLY A 335 -13.78 5.37 -23.88
C GLY A 335 -13.92 3.87 -23.97
N THR A 336 -14.77 3.44 -24.90
CA THR A 336 -14.95 2.02 -25.24
C THR A 336 -14.97 1.85 -26.75
N THR A 337 -14.38 0.76 -27.24
CA THR A 337 -14.47 0.37 -28.65
C THR A 337 -15.83 -0.25 -28.95
N SER A 338 -16.14 -0.46 -30.23
CA SER A 338 -17.35 -1.18 -30.67
C SER A 338 -17.40 -2.64 -30.18
N THR A 339 -16.25 -3.24 -29.84
CA THR A 339 -16.14 -4.59 -29.27
C THR A 339 -16.27 -4.60 -27.74
N GLY A 340 -16.45 -3.43 -27.12
CA GLY A 340 -16.52 -3.26 -25.67
C GLY A 340 -15.17 -3.17 -24.97
N ALA A 341 -14.06 -3.00 -25.69
CA ALA A 341 -12.75 -2.82 -25.06
C ALA A 341 -12.62 -1.45 -24.43
N HIS A 342 -12.12 -1.38 -23.20
CA HIS A 342 -11.80 -0.11 -22.55
C HIS A 342 -10.56 0.51 -23.19
N THR A 343 -10.62 1.78 -23.58
CA THR A 343 -9.49 2.51 -24.19
C THR A 343 -8.83 3.45 -23.19
N PHE A 344 -7.50 3.58 -23.24
CA PHE A 344 -6.76 4.46 -22.35
C PHE A 344 -5.97 5.52 -23.14
N SER A 345 -5.51 6.55 -22.44
CA SER A 345 -4.61 7.58 -22.98
C SER A 345 -3.78 8.12 -21.83
N VAL A 346 -2.61 7.52 -21.60
CA VAL A 346 -1.74 7.81 -20.45
C VAL A 346 -0.32 8.05 -20.93
N ASP A 347 0.35 9.09 -20.44
CA ASP A 347 1.77 9.27 -20.68
C ASP A 347 2.56 8.30 -19.80
N VAL A 348 3.57 7.64 -20.38
CA VAL A 348 4.34 6.59 -19.70
C VAL A 348 5.83 6.88 -19.78
N ALA A 349 6.55 6.49 -18.74
CA ALA A 349 8.01 6.56 -18.69
C ALA A 349 8.60 5.14 -18.62
N ALA A 350 9.84 5.01 -19.08
CA ALA A 350 10.54 3.73 -19.10
C ALA A 350 10.64 3.16 -17.68
N SER A 351 10.13 1.94 -17.47
CA SER A 351 10.14 1.21 -16.19
C SER A 351 9.46 1.91 -15.00
N ALA A 352 8.80 3.05 -15.20
CA ALA A 352 7.97 3.66 -14.18
C ALA A 352 6.59 2.98 -14.18
N PRO A 353 6.08 2.54 -13.00
CA PRO A 353 4.77 1.92 -12.93
C PRO A 353 3.67 2.96 -13.13
N ILE A 354 2.66 2.58 -13.91
CA ILE A 354 1.34 3.22 -13.91
C ILE A 354 0.29 2.18 -13.52
N PHE A 355 -0.86 2.64 -13.03
CA PHE A 355 -2.04 1.78 -12.92
C PHE A 355 -3.10 2.21 -13.92
N ILE A 356 -3.70 1.22 -14.58
CA ILE A 356 -4.96 1.38 -15.29
C ILE A 356 -6.03 0.56 -14.58
N SER A 357 -7.27 1.01 -14.60
CA SER A 357 -8.38 0.28 -13.98
C SER A 357 -9.60 0.25 -14.89
N ALA A 358 -10.30 -0.87 -14.88
CA ALA A 358 -11.60 -1.06 -15.49
C ALA A 358 -12.49 -1.90 -14.55
N PRO A 359 -13.83 -1.90 -14.74
CA PRO A 359 -14.73 -2.75 -13.96
C PRO A 359 -14.38 -4.23 -14.10
N THR A 360 -14.40 -4.96 -12.98
CA THR A 360 -13.84 -6.32 -12.87
C THR A 360 -14.48 -7.33 -13.84
N ALA A 361 -13.64 -8.02 -14.61
CA ALA A 361 -14.01 -9.09 -15.54
C ALA A 361 -13.50 -10.46 -15.05
N ILE A 362 -13.74 -11.55 -15.80
CA ILE A 362 -13.21 -12.90 -15.48
C ILE A 362 -11.88 -13.16 -16.21
N ALA A 363 -11.62 -12.37 -17.25
CA ALA A 363 -10.36 -12.25 -17.95
C ALA A 363 -10.33 -10.91 -18.71
N TYR A 364 -9.13 -10.48 -19.09
CA TYR A 364 -8.90 -9.33 -19.95
C TYR A 364 -7.85 -9.64 -21.01
N ASP A 365 -8.08 -9.17 -22.23
CA ASP A 365 -7.04 -9.02 -23.25
C ASP A 365 -6.50 -7.60 -23.22
N TYR A 366 -5.20 -7.47 -23.02
CA TYR A 366 -4.48 -6.20 -23.11
C TYR A 366 -3.81 -6.10 -24.47
N ALA A 367 -3.91 -4.95 -25.11
CA ALA A 367 -3.26 -4.66 -26.38
C ALA A 367 -2.75 -3.23 -26.44
N LEU A 368 -1.62 -3.03 -27.12
CA LEU A 368 -1.06 -1.71 -27.40
C LEU A 368 -1.79 -0.99 -28.55
N GLY A 369 -1.77 0.33 -28.53
CA GLY A 369 -1.98 1.18 -29.69
C GLY A 369 -0.81 1.13 -30.68
N GLU A 370 -0.99 1.68 -31.88
CA GLU A 370 -0.05 1.56 -33.01
C GLU A 370 1.38 2.04 -32.72
N HIS A 371 1.52 3.06 -31.87
CA HIS A 371 2.78 3.70 -31.52
C HIS A 371 3.13 3.61 -30.04
N ASP A 372 2.42 2.77 -29.29
CA ASP A 372 2.67 2.64 -27.87
C ASP A 372 4.00 1.91 -27.61
N PRO A 373 4.72 2.28 -26.54
CA PRO A 373 5.87 1.51 -26.09
C PRO A 373 5.41 0.13 -25.61
N ARG A 374 6.29 -0.86 -25.70
CA ARG A 374 5.95 -2.24 -25.30
C ARG A 374 5.77 -2.38 -23.79
N PHE A 375 4.86 -3.26 -23.37
CA PHE A 375 4.75 -3.66 -21.97
C PHE A 375 6.03 -4.39 -21.54
N ALA A 376 6.64 -3.92 -20.46
CA ALA A 376 7.82 -4.53 -19.85
C ALA A 376 7.43 -5.51 -18.73
N SER A 377 6.49 -5.11 -17.86
CA SER A 377 5.99 -5.96 -16.78
C SER A 377 4.52 -5.69 -16.48
N VAL A 378 3.91 -6.64 -15.76
CA VAL A 378 2.58 -6.51 -15.15
C VAL A 378 2.64 -6.95 -13.69
N ARG A 379 1.93 -6.25 -12.80
CA ARG A 379 1.60 -6.74 -11.46
C ARG A 379 0.09 -6.66 -11.26
N LEU A 380 -0.50 -7.77 -10.83
CA LEU A 380 -1.94 -7.93 -10.70
C LEU A 380 -2.41 -7.55 -9.29
N PRO A 381 -3.62 -6.97 -9.17
CA PRO A 381 -4.10 -6.40 -7.92
C PRO A 381 -4.27 -7.42 -6.81
N LEU A 382 -3.92 -7.01 -5.59
CA LEU A 382 -4.28 -7.68 -4.35
C LEU A 382 -5.77 -7.49 -4.05
N GLY A 383 -6.37 -8.48 -3.39
CA GLY A 383 -7.76 -8.42 -2.96
C GLY A 383 -8.76 -8.95 -3.98
N MET A 384 -8.31 -9.64 -5.03
CA MET A 384 -9.18 -10.14 -6.09
C MET A 384 -9.53 -11.60 -5.91
N GLY A 385 -10.70 -11.86 -5.33
CA GLY A 385 -11.18 -13.21 -5.04
C GLY A 385 -10.08 -14.04 -4.35
N ASN A 386 -9.62 -15.12 -4.98
CA ASN A 386 -8.58 -15.98 -4.44
C ASN A 386 -7.11 -15.50 -4.62
N ASN A 387 -6.88 -14.28 -5.14
CA ASN A 387 -5.55 -13.69 -5.37
C ASN A 387 -4.63 -14.49 -6.32
N LYS A 388 -5.20 -15.33 -7.20
CA LYS A 388 -4.46 -16.14 -8.17
C LYS A 388 -4.93 -15.85 -9.58
N PHE A 389 -3.99 -15.69 -10.49
CA PHE A 389 -4.26 -15.37 -11.88
C PHE A 389 -3.41 -16.21 -12.82
N VAL A 390 -3.73 -16.18 -14.11
CA VAL A 390 -2.86 -16.68 -15.17
C VAL A 390 -2.57 -15.57 -16.16
N VAL A 391 -1.30 -15.32 -16.43
CA VAL A 391 -0.86 -14.44 -17.52
C VAL A 391 -0.54 -15.29 -18.74
N VAL A 392 -1.18 -15.00 -19.86
CA VAL A 392 -0.96 -15.69 -21.14
C VAL A 392 -0.30 -14.74 -22.13
N VAL A 393 0.78 -15.20 -22.75
CA VAL A 393 1.48 -14.48 -23.81
C VAL A 393 1.82 -15.47 -24.91
N ARG A 394 1.25 -15.27 -26.11
CA ARG A 394 1.30 -16.25 -27.21
C ARG A 394 0.82 -17.62 -26.69
N HIS A 395 1.53 -18.70 -27.00
CA HIS A 395 1.21 -20.06 -26.56
C HIS A 395 1.76 -20.42 -25.17
N LYS A 396 2.12 -19.43 -24.34
CA LYS A 396 2.62 -19.67 -22.98
C LYS A 396 1.65 -19.11 -21.95
N ALA A 397 1.36 -19.89 -20.93
CA ALA A 397 0.56 -19.50 -19.78
C ALA A 397 1.41 -19.61 -18.50
N PHE A 398 1.36 -18.59 -17.66
CA PHE A 398 2.16 -18.44 -16.44
C PHE A 398 1.24 -18.23 -15.24
N ALA A 399 1.48 -19.01 -14.18
CA ALA A 399 0.85 -18.74 -12.89
C ALA A 399 1.43 -17.45 -12.31
N VAL A 400 0.57 -16.49 -11.99
CA VAL A 400 0.96 -15.21 -11.39
C VAL A 400 0.02 -14.94 -10.22
N ASN A 401 0.60 -14.69 -9.06
CA ASN A 401 -0.17 -14.36 -7.86
C ASN A 401 -0.34 -12.85 -7.75
N ALA A 402 -1.37 -12.43 -7.03
CA ALA A 402 -1.57 -11.01 -6.74
C ALA A 402 -0.35 -10.39 -6.05
N GLY A 403 -0.02 -9.14 -6.38
CA GLY A 403 1.16 -8.45 -5.85
C GLY A 403 2.51 -8.91 -6.42
N GLN A 404 2.59 -10.07 -7.09
CA GLN A 404 3.80 -10.52 -7.75
C GLN A 404 4.08 -9.71 -9.03
N LEU A 405 5.30 -9.19 -9.17
CA LEU A 405 5.75 -8.55 -10.40
C LEU A 405 6.11 -9.62 -11.44
N PHE A 406 5.46 -9.58 -12.60
CA PHE A 406 5.74 -10.44 -13.74
C PHE A 406 6.43 -9.63 -14.84
N ASP A 407 7.76 -9.71 -14.93
CA ASP A 407 8.56 -9.07 -15.99
C ASP A 407 8.64 -9.97 -17.22
N PHE A 408 7.98 -9.57 -18.31
CA PHE A 408 7.92 -10.33 -19.56
C PHE A 408 9.31 -10.59 -20.15
N ARG A 409 10.25 -9.66 -19.96
CA ARG A 409 11.60 -9.72 -20.54
C ARG A 409 12.40 -10.86 -19.95
N THR A 410 12.22 -11.10 -18.65
CA THR A 410 12.83 -12.24 -17.94
C THR A 410 12.19 -13.59 -18.26
N HIS A 411 11.04 -13.60 -18.95
CA HIS A 411 10.27 -14.80 -19.31
C HIS A 411 10.34 -15.14 -20.82
N GLY A 412 11.40 -14.68 -21.49
CA GLY A 412 11.68 -14.98 -22.90
C GLY A 412 11.08 -14.00 -23.91
N PHE A 413 10.59 -12.85 -23.45
CA PHE A 413 10.11 -11.75 -24.29
C PHE A 413 11.00 -10.52 -24.10
N GLU A 414 12.30 -10.64 -24.41
CA GLU A 414 13.34 -9.63 -24.10
C GLU A 414 13.00 -8.19 -24.52
N LYS A 415 12.23 -8.02 -25.60
CA LYS A 415 11.79 -6.71 -26.11
C LYS A 415 10.49 -6.19 -25.47
N GLY A 416 9.92 -6.90 -24.50
CA GLY A 416 8.55 -6.68 -24.02
C GLY A 416 7.48 -7.20 -25.01
N VAL A 417 6.23 -7.11 -24.59
CA VAL A 417 5.07 -7.68 -25.31
C VAL A 417 4.15 -6.59 -25.86
N LYS A 418 3.45 -6.90 -26.96
CA LYS A 418 2.41 -6.03 -27.54
C LYS A 418 1.01 -6.35 -27.03
N THR A 419 0.80 -7.61 -26.68
CA THR A 419 -0.45 -8.13 -26.18
C THR A 419 -0.16 -9.16 -25.10
N PHE A 420 -1.06 -9.28 -24.14
CA PHE A 420 -1.09 -10.36 -23.18
C PHE A 420 -2.51 -10.49 -22.64
N ARG A 421 -2.83 -11.67 -22.11
CA ARG A 421 -4.11 -11.92 -21.45
C ARG A 421 -3.89 -12.13 -19.97
N VAL A 422 -4.76 -11.55 -19.15
CA VAL A 422 -4.95 -11.94 -17.75
C VAL A 422 -6.21 -12.78 -17.70
N ALA A 423 -6.10 -13.99 -17.18
CA ALA A 423 -7.19 -14.95 -17.12
C ALA A 423 -7.37 -15.50 -15.71
N CYS A 424 -8.45 -16.25 -15.53
CA CYS A 424 -8.79 -16.94 -14.29
C CYS A 424 -9.02 -15.97 -13.12
N ILE A 425 -9.55 -14.77 -13.42
CA ILE A 425 -9.98 -13.84 -12.38
C ILE A 425 -11.21 -14.48 -11.73
N ASP A 426 -11.10 -14.74 -10.44
CA ASP A 426 -12.15 -15.39 -9.65
C ASP A 426 -13.48 -14.63 -9.76
N PRO A 427 -14.58 -15.28 -10.19
CA PRO A 427 -15.89 -14.65 -10.25
C PRO A 427 -16.35 -14.03 -8.92
N ALA A 428 -15.89 -14.54 -7.77
CA ALA A 428 -16.18 -13.97 -6.46
C ALA A 428 -15.66 -12.52 -6.32
N ALA A 429 -14.61 -12.14 -7.07
CA ALA A 429 -14.13 -10.76 -7.10
C ALA A 429 -15.20 -9.78 -7.62
N ARG A 430 -16.17 -10.24 -8.41
CA ARG A 430 -17.30 -9.41 -8.88
C ARG A 430 -18.47 -9.34 -7.89
N LEU A 431 -18.49 -10.23 -6.90
CA LEU A 431 -19.53 -10.25 -5.87
C LEU A 431 -19.20 -9.28 -4.73
N ASP A 432 -17.92 -8.98 -4.52
CA ASP A 432 -17.49 -7.97 -3.56
C ASP A 432 -17.85 -6.56 -4.07
N PRO A 433 -18.68 -5.78 -3.35
CA PRO A 433 -19.12 -4.46 -3.78
C PRO A 433 -17.97 -3.46 -4.01
N VAL A 434 -16.85 -3.60 -3.30
CA VAL A 434 -15.66 -2.75 -3.45
C VAL A 434 -14.88 -3.18 -4.69
N ASN A 435 -14.60 -4.48 -4.83
CA ASN A 435 -13.79 -5.01 -5.93
C ASN A 435 -14.51 -5.03 -7.29
N SER A 436 -15.83 -5.17 -7.30
CA SER A 436 -16.61 -5.29 -8.55
C SER A 436 -16.43 -4.09 -9.50
N LEU A 437 -16.09 -2.93 -8.95
CA LEU A 437 -15.98 -1.67 -9.68
C LEU A 437 -14.58 -1.39 -10.24
N ALA A 438 -13.56 -2.15 -9.85
CA ALA A 438 -12.18 -1.79 -10.16
C ALA A 438 -11.23 -2.98 -10.18
N PHE A 439 -10.53 -3.16 -11.29
CA PHE A 439 -9.39 -4.06 -11.47
C PHE A 439 -8.10 -3.27 -11.76
N PRO A 440 -7.46 -2.64 -10.76
CA PRO A 440 -6.28 -1.83 -10.98
C PRO A 440 -5.07 -2.71 -11.30
N THR A 441 -4.57 -2.62 -12.53
CA THR A 441 -3.42 -3.38 -13.01
C THR A 441 -2.21 -2.46 -13.09
N GLU A 442 -1.11 -2.84 -12.43
CA GLU A 442 0.16 -2.14 -12.55
C GLU A 442 0.85 -2.56 -13.85
N LEU A 443 1.26 -1.59 -14.66
CA LEU A 443 1.95 -1.79 -15.92
C LEU A 443 3.23 -0.96 -15.93
N THR A 444 4.31 -1.54 -16.45
CA THR A 444 5.51 -0.79 -16.83
C THR A 444 5.79 -0.95 -18.32
N PHE A 445 6.52 0.01 -18.89
CA PHE A 445 6.82 0.06 -20.31
C PHE A 445 8.33 0.06 -20.55
N VAL A 446 8.75 -0.47 -21.70
CA VAL A 446 10.17 -0.59 -22.06
C VAL A 446 10.85 0.76 -22.29
N GLU A 447 10.07 1.75 -22.72
CA GLU A 447 10.53 3.11 -23.01
C GLU A 447 9.44 4.13 -22.69
N ALA A 448 9.79 5.42 -22.72
CA ALA A 448 8.83 6.50 -22.55
C ALA A 448 7.99 6.69 -23.81
N GLY A 449 6.75 7.14 -23.65
CA GLY A 449 5.84 7.38 -24.76
C GLY A 449 4.43 7.63 -24.26
N LYS A 450 3.45 7.28 -25.09
CA LYS A 450 2.04 7.33 -24.74
C LYS A 450 1.45 5.93 -24.84
N PHE A 451 0.67 5.52 -23.84
CA PHE A 451 -0.16 4.33 -23.89
C PHE A 451 -1.56 4.71 -24.33
N THR A 452 -1.97 4.26 -25.52
CA THR A 452 -3.29 4.42 -26.14
C THR A 452 -4.03 3.11 -26.38
N GLY A 453 -3.51 2.03 -25.79
CA GLY A 453 -4.01 0.68 -25.92
C GLY A 453 -5.33 0.41 -25.21
N THR A 454 -5.67 -0.88 -25.16
CA THR A 454 -6.97 -1.38 -24.69
C THR A 454 -6.86 -2.45 -23.62
N GLN A 455 -7.94 -2.55 -22.84
CA GLN A 455 -8.23 -3.65 -21.92
C GLN A 455 -9.63 -4.19 -22.29
N GLN A 456 -9.67 -5.27 -23.06
CA GLN A 456 -10.92 -5.90 -23.50
C GLN A 456 -11.41 -6.88 -22.43
N PRO A 457 -12.56 -6.62 -21.78
CA PRO A 457 -13.14 -7.59 -20.86
C PRO A 457 -13.61 -8.82 -21.64
N LEU A 458 -13.28 -9.99 -21.10
CA LEU A 458 -13.90 -11.24 -21.47
C LEU A 458 -14.93 -11.53 -20.38
N VAL A 459 -16.19 -11.32 -20.72
CA VAL A 459 -17.36 -11.70 -19.94
C VAL A 459 -17.95 -12.91 -20.63
N THR A 460 -18.05 -14.06 -19.96
CA THR A 460 -18.79 -15.19 -20.52
C THR A 460 -20.24 -14.76 -20.69
N ALA A 461 -20.64 -14.48 -21.93
CA ALA A 461 -22.02 -14.68 -22.33
C ALA A 461 -22.30 -16.19 -22.25
N THR A 462 -23.51 -16.52 -21.81
CA THR A 462 -24.09 -17.88 -21.62
C THR A 462 -23.71 -18.62 -20.33
N GLY A 463 -24.58 -18.48 -19.33
CA GLY A 463 -25.20 -19.57 -18.58
C GLY A 463 -24.44 -20.89 -18.46
N ASP A 464 -23.33 -20.89 -17.74
CA ASP A 464 -22.85 -22.07 -16.99
C ASP A 464 -23.05 -21.83 -15.48
N HIS A 465 -24.14 -21.11 -15.14
CA HIS A 465 -24.82 -21.32 -13.87
C HIS A 465 -25.47 -22.71 -13.94
N ASP A 466 -24.68 -23.79 -13.81
CA ASP A 466 -25.10 -25.17 -13.45
C ASP A 466 -24.03 -26.25 -13.69
N ARG A 467 -22.74 -25.93 -13.52
CA ARG A 467 -21.81 -26.93 -13.00
C ARG A 467 -21.45 -26.54 -11.59
N GLY A 468 -21.86 -27.34 -10.61
CA GLY A 468 -21.40 -27.26 -9.23
C GLY A 468 -19.90 -27.57 -9.07
N ASP A 469 -19.10 -27.24 -10.09
CA ASP A 469 -17.65 -27.29 -10.06
C ASP A 469 -17.21 -26.02 -9.33
N GLY A 470 -16.51 -26.19 -8.21
CA GLY A 470 -15.95 -25.07 -7.45
C GLY A 470 -14.99 -24.20 -8.28
N PRO A 471 -14.40 -23.16 -7.67
CA PRO A 471 -13.44 -22.29 -8.37
C PRO A 471 -12.34 -23.14 -9.02
N ILE A 472 -12.14 -22.95 -10.33
CA ILE A 472 -11.10 -23.64 -11.09
C ILE A 472 -9.73 -23.32 -10.48
N SER A 473 -8.90 -24.35 -10.26
CA SER A 473 -7.55 -24.12 -9.76
C SER A 473 -6.70 -23.37 -10.79
N GLN A 474 -5.72 -22.58 -10.32
CA GLN A 474 -4.80 -21.85 -11.20
C GLN A 474 -4.05 -22.79 -12.17
N SER A 475 -3.69 -23.99 -11.72
CA SER A 475 -3.06 -25.03 -12.55
C SER A 475 -3.99 -25.57 -13.61
N GLU A 476 -5.23 -25.91 -13.24
CA GLU A 476 -6.22 -26.42 -14.18
C GLU A 476 -6.61 -25.35 -15.20
N CYS A 477 -6.77 -24.10 -14.77
CA CYS A 477 -7.04 -23.00 -15.68
C CYS A 477 -5.91 -22.81 -16.70
N ARG A 478 -4.65 -22.90 -16.24
CA ARG A 478 -3.48 -22.84 -17.11
C ARG A 478 -3.47 -23.98 -18.14
N GLU A 479 -3.78 -25.21 -17.73
CA GLU A 479 -3.88 -26.36 -18.65
C GLU A 479 -4.98 -26.17 -19.69
N ARG A 480 -6.17 -25.69 -19.28
CA ARG A 480 -7.27 -25.38 -20.22
C ARG A 480 -6.91 -24.28 -21.22
N LEU A 481 -6.13 -23.29 -20.81
CA LEU A 481 -5.69 -22.21 -21.70
C LEU A 481 -4.64 -22.70 -22.72
N LEU A 482 -3.78 -23.64 -22.32
CA LEU A 482 -2.81 -24.25 -23.24
C LEU A 482 -3.49 -25.20 -24.24
N SER A 483 -4.45 -26.01 -23.80
CA SER A 483 -5.11 -27.00 -24.67
C SER A 483 -6.06 -26.39 -25.70
N ARG A 484 -6.59 -25.19 -25.44
CA ARG A 484 -7.41 -24.45 -26.43
C ARG A 484 -6.58 -23.93 -27.60
N HIS A 485 -5.28 -23.73 -27.43
CA HIS A 485 -4.41 -23.20 -28.49
C HIS A 485 -3.88 -24.28 -29.45
N ASP A 486 -4.03 -25.57 -29.14
CA ASP A 486 -3.74 -26.67 -30.08
C ASP A 486 -4.82 -26.82 -31.18
N ALA A 487 -5.89 -26.03 -31.13
CA ALA A 487 -7.00 -26.06 -32.10
C ALA A 487 -7.01 -24.90 -33.11
N ASP A 488 -6.20 -23.85 -32.89
CA ASP A 488 -6.11 -22.66 -33.75
C ASP A 488 -4.80 -22.66 -34.57
N GLU A 489 -4.53 -23.72 -35.32
CA GLU A 489 -3.59 -23.67 -36.45
C GLU A 489 -4.30 -23.10 -37.69
N ALA A 490 -4.42 -21.78 -37.77
CA ALA A 490 -4.55 -21.02 -39.02
C ALA A 490 -4.50 -19.50 -38.74
N ASP A 491 -3.29 -18.93 -38.72
CA ASP A 491 -2.89 -17.71 -39.45
C ASP A 491 -1.73 -16.99 -38.74
N ASP A 492 -0.66 -16.81 -39.52
CA ASP A 492 0.62 -16.17 -39.24
C ASP A 492 0.54 -14.67 -38.90
#